data_AF-A0A7Y0JUC1-F1
#
_entry.id   AF-A0A7Y0JUC1-F1
#
_cell.length_a   1.000
_cell.length_b   1.000
_cell.length_c   1.000
_cell.angle_alpha   90.00
_cell.angle_beta   90.00
_cell.angle_gamma   90.00
#
_symmetry.space_group_name_H-M   'P 1'
#
loop_
_entity.id
_entity.type
_entity.pdbx_description
1 polymer ?
#
loop_
_entity_poly.entity_id
_entity_poly.type
_entity_poly.pdbx_seq_one_letter_code
_entity_poly.pdbx_strand_id
1 'polypeptide(L)'
;MSGRLIIVVSGATAVGKTTLATAVAEAMGLPLICKDDIKETLVDALDGPTGDFAWSRQIGSAAMQVLWRIAERCPTAALGRCG
;
A
#
# COMPACT_ATOMS: atom_id res chain seq x y z
N MET A 1 -0.42 10.87 -25.47
CA MET A 1 -1.53 10.20 -24.75
C MET A 1 -1.19 10.21 -23.27
N SER A 2 -1.76 11.10 -22.46
CA SER A 2 -1.56 11.07 -21.00
C SER A 2 -2.77 10.39 -20.37
N GLY A 3 -2.81 9.06 -20.47
CA GLY A 3 -3.86 8.23 -19.87
C GLY A 3 -3.56 7.98 -18.39
N ARG A 4 -4.60 7.95 -17.55
CA ARG A 4 -4.48 7.59 -16.14
C ARG A 4 -4.53 6.06 -15.99
N LEU A 5 -3.61 5.47 -15.23
CA LEU A 5 -3.54 4.01 -15.02
C LEU A 5 -3.23 3.69 -13.55
N ILE A 6 -4.21 3.15 -12.83
CA ILE A 6 -4.01 2.66 -11.46
C ILE A 6 -4.23 1.15 -11.46
N ILE A 7 -3.22 0.39 -11.05
CA ILE A 7 -3.30 -1.07 -10.91
C ILE A 7 -3.42 -1.39 -9.42
N VAL A 8 -4.48 -2.10 -9.03
CA VAL A 8 -4.69 -2.49 -7.63
C VAL A 8 -4.52 -4.00 -7.51
N VAL A 9 -3.55 -4.45 -6.72
CA VAL A 9 -3.29 -5.86 -6.45
C VAL A 9 -3.81 -6.21 -5.06
N SER A 10 -4.85 -7.06 -5.00
CA SER A 10 -5.58 -7.38 -3.77
C SER A 10 -5.95 -8.87 -3.63
N GLY A 11 -6.12 -9.34 -2.38
CA GLY A 11 -6.65 -10.67 -2.03
C GLY A 11 -6.12 -11.20 -0.68
N ALA A 12 -6.26 -12.50 -0.40
CA ALA A 12 -5.78 -13.16 0.83
C ALA A 12 -4.26 -13.03 1.10
N THR A 13 -3.84 -13.03 2.36
CA THR A 13 -2.42 -13.04 2.74
C THR A 13 -1.69 -14.29 2.21
N ALA A 14 -0.37 -14.18 2.00
CA ALA A 14 0.53 -15.29 1.63
C ALA A 14 0.32 -16.02 0.29
N VAL A 15 -0.50 -15.50 -0.64
CA VAL A 15 -0.67 -16.09 -2.00
C VAL A 15 0.17 -15.40 -3.09
N GLY A 16 1.30 -14.79 -2.73
CA GLY A 16 2.24 -14.20 -3.69
C GLY A 16 1.84 -12.85 -4.30
N LYS A 17 0.92 -12.12 -3.67
CA LYS A 17 0.45 -10.83 -4.20
C LYS A 17 1.48 -9.74 -4.21
N THR A 18 2.36 -9.70 -3.22
CA THR A 18 3.47 -8.75 -3.18
C THR A 18 4.43 -9.02 -4.35
N THR A 19 4.72 -10.29 -4.63
CA THR A 19 5.51 -10.71 -5.79
C THR A 19 4.85 -10.26 -7.09
N LEU A 20 3.54 -10.48 -7.24
CA LEU A 20 2.80 -10.03 -8.41
C LEU A 20 2.79 -8.50 -8.55
N ALA A 21 2.53 -7.77 -7.47
CA ALA A 21 2.50 -6.30 -7.48
C ALA A 21 3.86 -5.71 -7.87
N THR A 22 4.93 -6.29 -7.36
CA THR A 22 6.31 -5.91 -7.69
C THR A 22 6.61 -6.18 -9.16
N ALA A 23 6.35 -7.40 -9.63
CA ALA A 23 6.60 -7.77 -11.02
C ALA A 23 5.79 -6.91 -12.01
N VAL A 24 4.53 -6.59 -11.69
CA VAL A 24 3.70 -5.74 -12.55
C VAL A 24 4.19 -4.29 -12.53
N ALA A 25 4.59 -3.76 -11.37
CA ALA A 25 5.14 -2.41 -11.28
C ALA A 25 6.43 -2.27 -12.08
N GLU A 26 7.36 -3.23 -11.95
CA GLU A 26 8.61 -3.27 -12.69
C GLU A 26 8.38 -3.39 -14.21
N ALA A 27 7.54 -4.35 -14.64
CA ALA A 27 7.27 -4.57 -16.06
C ALA A 27 6.61 -3.36 -16.75
N MET A 28 5.84 -2.57 -16.01
CA MET A 28 5.13 -1.40 -16.52
C MET A 28 5.86 -0.08 -16.24
N GLY A 29 7.02 -0.10 -15.58
CA GLY A 29 7.75 1.11 -15.17
C GLY A 29 6.94 2.02 -14.23
N LEU A 30 6.09 1.43 -13.39
CA LEU A 30 5.21 2.16 -12.47
C LEU A 30 5.79 2.21 -11.06
N PRO A 31 5.56 3.28 -10.30
CA PRO A 31 5.81 3.26 -8.87
C PRO A 31 4.87 2.25 -8.19
N LEU A 32 5.43 1.42 -7.30
CA LEU A 32 4.65 0.57 -6.40
C LEU A 32 4.45 1.30 -5.08
N ILE A 33 3.19 1.44 -4.66
CA ILE A 33 2.82 2.04 -3.38
C ILE A 33 2.20 0.94 -2.50
N CYS A 34 2.91 0.60 -1.44
CA CYS A 34 2.56 -0.46 -0.51
C CYS A 34 1.83 0.09 0.71
N LYS A 35 0.66 -0.47 1.02
CA LYS A 35 -0.10 -0.08 2.21
C LYS A 35 0.61 -0.47 3.52
N ASP A 36 1.32 -1.59 3.52
CA ASP A 36 1.97 -2.11 4.72
C ASP A 36 3.19 -1.26 5.08
N ASP A 37 4.02 -0.84 4.10
CA ASP A 37 5.09 0.15 4.30
C ASP A 37 4.57 1.44 4.95
N ILE A 38 3.44 1.96 4.46
CA ILE A 38 2.79 3.14 5.05
C ILE A 38 2.36 2.85 6.49
N LYS A 39 1.77 1.69 6.74
CA LYS A 39 1.31 1.29 8.08
C LYS A 39 2.49 1.19 9.04
N GLU A 40 3.55 0.49 8.66
CA GLU A 40 4.76 0.29 9.48
C GLU A 40 5.45 1.62 9.76
N THR A 41 5.61 2.47 8.74
CA THR A 41 6.15 3.83 8.92
C THR A 41 5.34 4.64 9.93
N LEU A 42 4.00 4.54 9.88
CA LEU A 42 3.14 5.22 10.85
C LEU A 42 3.24 4.61 12.25
N VAL A 43 3.48 3.30 12.36
CA VAL A 43 3.67 2.65 13.66
C VAL A 43 4.95 3.13 14.31
N ASP A 44 6.05 3.13 13.55
CA ASP A 44 7.37 3.55 14.00
C ASP A 44 7.39 5.04 14.37
N ALA A 45 6.75 5.88 13.55
CA ALA A 45 6.74 7.34 13.78
C ALA A 45 5.86 7.79 14.96
N LEU A 46 4.90 6.96 15.39
CA LEU A 46 3.94 7.30 16.45
C LEU A 46 4.20 6.57 17.77
N ASP A 47 5.29 5.80 17.86
CA ASP A 47 5.65 5.00 19.04
C ASP A 47 4.45 4.20 19.60
N GLY A 48 3.82 3.44 18.70
CA GLY A 48 2.59 2.72 19.01
C GLY A 48 2.65 1.71 20.16
N PRO A 49 1.57 1.51 20.93
CA PRO A 49 1.51 0.47 21.94
C PRO A 49 1.59 -0.93 21.30
N THR A 50 2.48 -1.77 21.84
CA THR A 50 2.59 -3.18 21.42
C THR A 50 1.40 -3.98 21.92
N GLY A 51 0.82 -4.82 21.06
CA GLY A 51 -0.27 -5.73 21.43
C GLY A 51 -1.67 -5.09 21.44
N ASP A 52 -1.82 -3.81 21.12
CA ASP A 52 -3.13 -3.18 20.98
C ASP A 52 -3.70 -3.38 19.57
N PHE A 53 -4.63 -4.34 19.45
CA PHE A 53 -5.32 -4.62 18.20
C PHE A 53 -6.24 -3.49 17.73
N ALA A 54 -6.84 -2.72 18.65
CA ALA A 54 -7.72 -1.61 18.29
C ALA A 54 -6.90 -0.47 17.66
N TRP A 55 -5.78 -0.13 18.29
CA TRP A 55 -4.83 0.84 17.77
C TRP A 55 -4.22 0.38 16.43
N SER A 56 -3.78 -0.87 16.32
CA SER A 56 -3.25 -1.42 15.06
C SER A 56 -4.28 -1.37 13.92
N ARG A 57 -5.57 -1.59 14.23
CA ARG A 57 -6.66 -1.46 13.26
C ARG A 57 -6.89 0.00 12.86
N GLN A 58 -6.81 0.93 13.81
CA GLN A 58 -6.91 2.36 13.54
C GLN A 58 -5.78 2.84 12.61
N ILE A 59 -4.51 2.49 12.90
CA ILE A 59 -3.38 2.81 12.04
C ILE A 59 -3.52 2.16 10.66
N GLY A 60 -3.99 0.90 10.61
CA GLY A 60 -4.28 0.22 9.35
C GLY A 60 -5.35 0.91 8.50
N SER A 61 -6.31 1.61 9.12
CA SER A 61 -7.30 2.46 8.43
C SER A 61 -6.68 3.77 7.94
N ALA A 62 -5.87 4.43 8.78
CA ALA A 62 -5.14 5.64 8.40
C ALA A 62 -4.21 5.40 7.20
N ALA A 63 -3.48 4.28 7.19
CA ALA A 63 -2.62 3.87 6.08
C ALA A 63 -3.40 3.70 4.76
N MET A 64 -4.62 3.13 4.80
CA MET A 64 -5.47 3.07 3.61
C MET A 64 -5.89 4.45 3.11
N GLN A 65 -6.23 5.36 4.02
CA GLN A 65 -6.60 6.73 3.64
C GLN A 65 -5.43 7.45 2.96
N VAL A 66 -4.21 7.31 3.49
CA VAL A 66 -3.00 7.86 2.86
C VAL A 66 -2.78 7.25 1.48
N LEU A 67 -2.87 5.92 1.34
CA LEU A 67 -2.74 5.24 0.06
C LEU A 67 -3.69 5.81 -0.99
N TRP A 68 -4.97 5.97 -0.65
CA TRP A 68 -5.97 6.51 -1.57
C TRP A 68 -5.71 7.98 -1.91
N ARG A 69 -5.29 8.79 -0.94
CA ARG A 69 -4.91 10.19 -1.17
C ARG A 69 -3.72 10.34 -2.12
N ILE A 70 -2.76 9.43 -2.06
CA ILE A 70 -1.63 9.40 -3.01
C ILE A 70 -2.14 8.98 -4.39
N ALA A 71 -2.94 7.92 -4.46
CA ALA A 71 -3.51 7.42 -5.72
C ALA A 71 -4.35 8.49 -6.46
N GLU A 72 -5.05 9.36 -5.74
CA GLU A 72 -5.78 10.52 -6.28
C GLU A 72 -4.87 11.52 -7.01
N ARG A 73 -3.59 11.60 -6.64
CA ARG A 73 -2.61 12.55 -7.18
C ARG A 73 -1.67 11.93 -8.21
N CYS A 74 -1.56 10.60 -8.25
CA CYS A 74 -0.73 9.90 -9.22
C CYS A 74 -1.48 9.70 -10.55
N PRO A 75 -0.90 10.09 -11.70
CA PRO A 75 -1.44 9.73 -13.01
C PRO A 75 -1.29 8.23 -13.27
N THR A 76 -0.19 7.62 -12.81
CA THR A 76 0.06 6.19 -12.96
C THR A 76 0.71 5.60 -11.70
N ALA A 77 0.23 4.44 -11.23
CA ALA A 77 0.80 3.73 -10.08
C ALA A 77 0.27 2.29 -9.97
N ALA A 78 1.05 1.42 -9.32
CA ALA A 78 0.59 0.15 -8.79
C ALA A 78 0.38 0.27 -7.27
N LEU A 79 -0.73 -0.25 -6.75
CA LEU A 79 -1.09 -0.25 -5.33
C LEU A 79 -1.17 -1.69 -4.82
N GLY A 80 -0.62 -1.96 -3.64
CA GLY A 80 -0.62 -3.32 -3.09
C GLY A 80 -0.42 -3.40 -1.58
N ARG A 81 -0.32 -4.65 -1.11
CA ARG A 81 0.20 -5.00 0.21
C ARG A 81 1.58 -5.64 0.05
N CYS A 82 2.50 -5.27 0.93
CA CYS A 82 3.90 -5.67 0.85
C CYS A 82 4.29 -6.18 2.23
N GLY A 83 4.30 -7.51 2.36
CA GLY A 83 4.47 -8.21 3.63
C GLY A 83 4.27 -9.70 3.48
#